data_AF-A0A965JZK4-F1
#
_entry.id   AF-A0A965JZK4-F1
#
_cell.length_a   1.000
_cell.length_b   1.000
_cell.length_c   1.000
_cell.angle_alpha   90.00
_cell.angle_beta   90.00
_cell.angle_gamma   90.00
#
_symmetry.space_group_name_H-M   'P 1'
#
loop_
_entity.id
_entity.type
_entity.pdbx_description
1 polymer ?
#
loop_
_entity_poly.entity_id
_entity_poly.type
_entity_poly.pdbx_seq_one_letter_code
_entity_poly.pdbx_strand_id
1 'polypeptide(L)'
;MKICAVCKRESHGFGFIQPPLRASHPTNRKMMKHFCSMNCQKIFSNNFKENNMIDLTKTEKEAIESALKPVGEYVAEIGMNRPLAEYSREEVLCLIEVALSAYFDFMQGKEAETEMSEVLPC
;
A
#
# COMPACT_ATOMS: atom_id res chain seq x y z
N MET A 1 28.44 1.41 -21.17
CA MET A 1 28.54 2.00 -19.82
C MET A 1 27.23 1.83 -19.07
N LYS A 2 27.28 1.65 -17.76
CA LYS A 2 26.09 1.54 -16.89
C LYS A 2 26.03 2.78 -15.98
N ILE A 3 24.82 3.28 -15.78
CA ILE A 3 24.57 4.55 -15.08
C ILE A 3 23.90 4.25 -13.74
N CYS A 4 24.26 5.01 -12.71
CA CYS A 4 23.65 4.92 -11.39
C CYS A 4 22.17 5.27 -11.45
N ALA A 5 21.30 4.41 -10.92
CA ALA A 5 19.86 4.65 -10.94
C ALA A 5 19.44 5.88 -10.12
N VAL A 6 20.21 6.22 -9.07
CA VAL A 6 19.97 7.34 -8.15
C VAL A 6 20.61 8.63 -8.67
N CYS A 7 21.94 8.73 -8.66
CA CYS A 7 22.65 9.99 -8.93
C CYS A 7 23.14 10.17 -10.38
N LYS A 8 22.83 9.24 -11.28
CA LYS A 8 23.20 9.26 -12.71
C LYS A 8 24.70 9.33 -13.05
N ARG A 9 25.60 9.20 -12.06
CA ARG A 9 27.05 8.98 -12.30
C ARG A 9 27.33 7.60 -12.87
N GLU A 10 28.53 7.40 -13.41
CA GLU A 10 28.99 6.08 -13.84
C GLU A 10 28.94 5.06 -12.67
N SER A 11 28.43 3.86 -12.95
CA SER A 11 28.29 2.81 -11.95
C SER A 11 29.64 2.16 -11.62
N HIS A 12 29.83 1.77 -10.35
CA HIS A 12 31.09 1.19 -9.86
C HIS A 12 30.90 -0.25 -9.32
N GLY A 13 30.06 -1.05 -9.99
CA GLY A 13 29.90 -2.49 -9.67
C GLY A 13 28.78 -2.84 -8.69
N PHE A 14 28.10 -1.87 -8.08
CA PHE A 14 26.94 -2.11 -7.21
C PHE A 14 25.66 -2.34 -8.03
N GLY A 15 24.76 -3.20 -7.54
CA GLY A 15 23.49 -3.46 -8.22
C GLY A 15 22.38 -4.06 -7.35
N PHE A 16 21.16 -3.97 -7.85
CA PHE A 16 19.94 -4.46 -7.21
C PHE A 16 19.08 -5.19 -8.23
N ILE A 17 18.74 -6.44 -7.93
CA ILE A 17 17.84 -7.28 -8.72
C ILE A 17 16.46 -7.15 -8.11
N GLN A 18 15.49 -6.68 -8.88
CA GLN A 18 14.11 -6.53 -8.41
C GLN A 18 13.46 -7.91 -8.23
N PRO A 19 12.85 -8.22 -7.06
CA PRO A 19 12.02 -9.40 -6.87
C PRO A 19 10.85 -9.44 -7.88
N PRO A 20 10.31 -10.63 -8.22
CA PRO A 20 10.58 -11.95 -7.65
C PRO A 20 11.71 -12.72 -8.35
N LEU A 21 12.44 -12.07 -9.27
CA LEU A 21 13.35 -12.80 -10.15
C LEU A 21 14.56 -13.36 -9.38
N ARG A 22 14.74 -14.69 -9.43
CA ARG A 22 15.91 -15.38 -8.85
C ARG A 22 17.18 -14.97 -9.56
N ALA A 23 18.31 -14.81 -8.86
CA ALA A 23 19.59 -14.35 -9.42
C ALA A 23 20.03 -15.04 -10.73
N SER A 24 19.71 -16.32 -10.90
CA SER A 24 20.04 -17.11 -12.10
C SER A 24 19.16 -16.85 -13.32
N HIS A 25 18.06 -16.08 -13.20
CA HIS A 25 17.13 -15.88 -14.30
C HIS A 25 17.76 -15.00 -15.40
N PRO A 26 17.70 -15.41 -16.68
CA PRO A 26 18.40 -14.72 -17.77
C PRO A 26 17.94 -13.27 -17.99
N THR A 27 16.69 -12.93 -17.65
CA THR A 27 16.16 -11.56 -17.74
C THR A 27 16.73 -10.61 -16.68
N ASN A 28 17.35 -11.11 -15.61
CA ASN A 28 17.91 -10.27 -14.54
C ASN A 28 18.96 -9.30 -15.02
N ARG A 29 19.83 -9.73 -15.93
CA ARG A 29 20.91 -8.88 -16.44
C ARG A 29 20.39 -7.61 -17.10
N LYS A 30 19.15 -7.62 -17.60
CA LYS A 30 18.47 -6.47 -18.22
C LYS A 30 17.73 -5.59 -17.20
N MET A 31 17.14 -6.18 -16.17
CA MET A 31 16.35 -5.44 -15.16
C MET A 31 17.17 -4.96 -13.96
N MET A 32 18.41 -5.44 -13.82
CA MET A 32 19.30 -5.05 -12.72
C MET A 32 19.56 -3.55 -12.72
N LYS A 33 19.28 -2.91 -11.59
CA LYS A 33 19.63 -1.51 -11.36
C LYS A 33 21.08 -1.44 -10.91
N HIS A 34 21.78 -0.40 -11.33
CA HIS A 34 23.20 -0.20 -11.08
C HIS A 34 23.45 1.04 -10.22
N PHE A 35 24.51 1.03 -9.41
CA PHE A 35 24.84 2.15 -8.52
C PHE A 35 26.33 2.50 -8.55
N CYS A 36 26.65 3.78 -8.28
CA CYS A 36 28.03 4.26 -8.18
C CYS A 36 28.65 4.03 -6.78
N SER A 37 27.83 3.76 -5.76
CA SER A 37 28.30 3.53 -4.39
C SER A 37 27.27 2.76 -3.57
N MET A 38 27.72 2.18 -2.44
CA MET A 38 26.85 1.54 -1.47
C MET A 38 25.79 2.50 -0.90
N ASN A 39 26.11 3.79 -0.78
CA ASN A 39 25.15 4.80 -0.33
C ASN A 39 23.98 4.95 -1.31
N CYS A 40 24.28 5.03 -2.61
CA CYS A 40 23.23 5.08 -3.65
C CYS A 40 22.40 3.78 -3.69
N GLN A 41 23.02 2.62 -3.46
CA GLN A 41 22.29 1.36 -3.36
C GLN A 41 21.36 1.35 -2.14
N LYS A 42 21.80 1.85 -0.98
CA LYS A 42 21.00 1.94 0.25
C LYS A 42 19.79 2.87 0.08
N ILE A 43 19.98 4.06 -0.50
CA ILE A 43 18.90 5.01 -0.81
C ILE A 43 17.84 4.34 -1.69
N PHE A 44 18.26 3.70 -2.78
CA PHE A 44 17.33 3.00 -3.67
C PHE A 44 16.61 1.85 -2.97
N SER A 45 17.32 1.08 -2.13
CA SER A 45 16.75 -0.08 -1.44
C SER A 45 15.73 0.32 -0.38
N ASN A 46 15.94 1.45 0.30
CA ASN A 46 14.96 2.02 1.23
C ASN A 46 13.72 2.50 0.48
N ASN A 47 13.90 3.33 -0.55
CA ASN A 47 12.78 3.80 -1.36
C ASN A 47 12.03 2.65 -2.05
N PHE A 48 12.72 1.57 -2.43
CA PHE A 48 12.08 0.38 -3.00
C PHE A 48 11.27 -0.40 -1.96
N LYS A 49 11.65 -0.38 -0.69
CA LYS A 49 10.85 -0.96 0.40
C LYS A 49 9.61 -0.12 0.67
N GLU A 50 9.76 1.19 0.70
CA GLU A 50 8.67 2.15 0.94
C GLU A 50 7.67 2.14 -0.24
N ASN A 51 8.14 2.32 -1.49
CA ASN A 51 7.27 2.41 -2.66
C ASN A 51 6.60 1.10 -3.10
N ASN A 52 6.95 -0.07 -2.54
CA ASN A 52 6.22 -1.34 -2.77
C ASN A 52 5.24 -1.67 -1.64
N MET A 53 5.22 -0.88 -0.57
CA MET A 53 4.15 -0.89 0.41
C MET A 53 3.12 0.12 -0.11
N ILE A 54 1.83 -0.22 -0.10
CA ILE A 54 0.80 0.81 -0.30
C ILE A 54 0.90 1.72 0.91
N ASP A 55 1.59 2.85 0.76
CA ASP A 55 1.72 3.85 1.81
C ASP A 55 0.36 4.54 1.98
N LEU A 56 -0.47 3.95 2.82
CA LEU A 56 -1.75 4.52 3.22
C LEU A 56 -1.48 5.90 3.86
N THR A 57 -2.07 6.93 3.28
CA THR A 57 -2.12 8.28 3.84
C THR A 57 -2.78 8.26 5.22
N LYS A 58 -2.58 9.31 6.02
CA LYS A 58 -3.20 9.40 7.36
C LYS A 58 -4.71 9.26 7.28
N THR A 59 -5.33 9.93 6.31
CA THR A 59 -6.77 9.88 6.06
C THR A 59 -7.23 8.49 5.69
N GLU A 60 -6.49 7.76 4.85
CA GLU A 60 -6.83 6.38 4.49
C GLU A 60 -6.70 5.42 5.68
N LYS A 61 -5.78 5.65 6.61
CA LYS A 61 -5.69 4.87 7.85
C LYS A 61 -6.90 5.11 8.75
N GLU A 62 -7.30 6.36 8.92
CA GLU A 62 -8.52 6.71 9.68
C GLU A 62 -9.78 6.12 9.02
N ALA A 63 -9.83 6.08 7.69
CA ALA A 63 -10.92 5.46 6.93
C ALA A 63 -10.95 3.93 7.09
N ILE A 64 -9.81 3.27 7.28
CA ILE A 64 -9.78 1.84 7.60
C ILE A 64 -10.25 1.60 9.04
N GLU A 65 -9.87 2.48 9.97
CA GLU A 65 -10.32 2.39 11.36
C GLU A 65 -11.84 2.61 11.50
N SER A 66 -12.44 3.47 10.68
CA SER A 66 -13.90 3.69 10.68
C SER A 66 -14.68 2.43 10.29
N ALA A 67 -14.10 1.55 9.47
CA ALA A 67 -14.73 0.32 9.03
C ALA A 67 -14.79 -0.77 10.12
N LEU A 68 -14.03 -0.66 11.22
CA LEU A 68 -13.99 -1.68 12.28
C LEU A 68 -15.36 -1.96 12.91
N LYS A 69 -16.13 -0.89 13.18
CA LYS A 69 -17.46 -1.00 13.79
C LYS A 69 -18.48 -1.71 12.88
N PRO A 70 -18.75 -1.24 11.65
CA PRO A 70 -19.75 -1.87 10.78
C PRO A 70 -19.36 -3.30 10.38
N VAL A 71 -18.07 -3.57 10.19
CA VAL A 71 -17.57 -4.94 9.98
C VAL A 71 -17.88 -5.81 11.20
N GLY A 72 -17.62 -5.32 12.41
CA GLY A 72 -17.92 -6.05 13.65
C GLY A 72 -19.41 -6.33 13.83
N GLU A 73 -20.28 -5.37 13.49
CA GLU A 73 -21.73 -5.52 13.53
C GLU A 73 -22.20 -6.62 12.56
N TYR A 74 -21.70 -6.62 11.32
CA TYR A 74 -22.02 -7.64 10.34
C TYR A 74 -21.54 -9.04 10.77
N VAL A 75 -20.30 -9.15 11.27
CA VAL A 75 -19.75 -10.42 11.76
C VAL A 75 -20.52 -10.95 12.98
N ALA A 76 -21.01 -10.06 13.84
CA ALA A 76 -21.86 -10.43 14.96
C ALA A 76 -23.22 -10.99 14.51
N GLU A 77 -23.81 -10.41 13.46
CA GLU A 77 -25.08 -10.87 12.88
C GLU A 77 -24.99 -12.27 12.28
N ILE A 78 -23.92 -12.55 11.53
CA ILE A 78 -23.73 -13.83 10.85
C ILE A 78 -23.12 -14.92 11.77
N GLY A 79 -22.71 -14.56 12.99
CA GLY A 79 -22.24 -15.49 14.02
C GLY A 79 -20.72 -15.62 14.10
N MET A 80 -20.17 -15.27 15.27
CA MET A 80 -18.72 -15.29 15.58
C MET A 80 -18.14 -16.68 15.93
N ASN A 81 -18.99 -17.70 16.09
CA ASN A 81 -18.55 -19.03 16.56
C ASN A 81 -17.92 -19.90 15.47
N ARG A 82 -17.98 -19.44 14.21
CA ARG A 82 -17.41 -20.13 13.05
C ARG A 82 -16.16 -19.40 12.54
N PRO A 83 -15.12 -20.12 12.13
CA PRO A 83 -13.94 -19.52 11.52
C PRO A 83 -14.30 -18.87 10.17
N LEU A 84 -13.57 -17.82 9.79
CA LEU A 84 -13.73 -17.15 8.48
C LEU A 84 -13.65 -18.10 7.28
N ALA A 85 -12.93 -19.22 7.41
CA ALA A 85 -12.79 -20.23 6.35
C ALA A 85 -14.09 -20.98 6.04
N GLU A 86 -15.06 -20.96 6.95
CA GLU A 86 -16.38 -21.61 6.80
C GLU A 86 -17.45 -20.65 6.29
N TYR A 87 -17.11 -19.39 6.03
CA TYR A 87 -18.07 -18.41 5.54
C TYR A 87 -18.41 -18.75 4.09
N SER A 88 -19.69 -18.59 3.74
CA SER A 88 -20.14 -18.73 2.36
C SER A 88 -19.53 -17.62 1.51
N ARG A 89 -19.52 -17.83 0.19
CA ARG A 89 -19.04 -16.82 -0.75
C ARG A 89 -19.83 -15.51 -0.61
N GLU A 90 -21.14 -15.62 -0.41
CA GLU A 90 -22.06 -14.49 -0.26
C GLU A 90 -21.75 -13.69 1.01
N GLU A 91 -21.45 -14.37 2.11
CA GLU A 91 -21.11 -13.75 3.39
C GLU A 91 -19.78 -12.99 3.32
N VAL A 92 -18.77 -13.57 2.67
CA VAL A 92 -17.47 -12.90 2.47
C VAL A 92 -17.60 -11.69 1.55
N LEU A 93 -18.41 -11.78 0.49
CA LEU A 93 -18.63 -10.65 -0.40
C LEU A 93 -19.32 -9.50 0.33
N CYS A 94 -20.36 -9.80 1.11
CA CYS A 94 -21.06 -8.78 1.89
C CYS A 94 -20.16 -8.16 2.98
N LEU A 95 -19.31 -8.96 3.64
CA LEU A 95 -18.29 -8.44 4.57
C LEU A 95 -17.36 -7.41 3.91
N ILE A 96 -16.90 -7.69 2.68
CA ILE A 96 -16.05 -6.78 1.91
C ILE A 96 -16.84 -5.52 1.52
N GLU A 97 -18.09 -5.66 1.08
CA GLU A 97 -18.95 -4.52 0.73
C GLU A 97 -19.20 -3.60 1.93
N VAL A 98 -19.43 -4.16 3.12
CA VAL A 98 -19.59 -3.40 4.37
C VAL A 98 -18.31 -2.61 4.69
N ALA A 99 -17.15 -3.27 4.59
CA ALA A 99 -15.86 -2.61 4.84
C ALA A 99 -15.58 -1.47 3.86
N LEU A 100 -15.82 -1.70 2.56
CA LEU A 100 -15.61 -0.69 1.52
C LEU A 100 -16.61 0.47 1.64
N SER A 101 -17.87 0.20 1.95
CA SER A 101 -18.88 1.23 2.13
C SER A 101 -18.49 2.18 3.27
N ALA A 102 -18.11 1.64 4.43
CA ALA A 102 -17.68 2.45 5.57
C ALA A 102 -16.40 3.28 5.29
N TYR A 103 -15.47 2.71 4.51
CA TYR A 103 -14.28 3.41 4.05
C TYR A 103 -14.65 4.60 3.14
N PHE A 104 -15.49 4.37 2.12
CA PHE A 104 -15.89 5.43 1.18
C PHE A 104 -16.79 6.48 1.84
N ASP A 105 -17.65 6.10 2.79
CA ASP A 105 -18.46 7.04 3.56
C ASP A 105 -17.58 7.98 4.39
N PHE A 106 -16.53 7.44 5.02
CA PHE A 106 -15.56 8.26 5.77
C PHE A 106 -14.81 9.22 4.85
N MET A 107 -14.35 8.74 3.69
CA MET A 107 -13.63 9.58 2.72
C MET A 107 -14.51 10.71 2.16
N GLN A 108 -15.77 10.43 1.84
CA GLN A 108 -16.74 11.43 1.39
C GLN A 108 -17.09 12.44 2.51
N GLY A 109 -17.20 11.99 3.76
CA GLY A 109 -17.43 12.87 4.92
C GLY A 109 -16.28 13.85 5.17
N LYS A 110 -15.02 13.39 4.97
CA LYS A 110 -13.82 14.22 5.10
C LYS A 110 -13.70 15.32 4.04
N GLU A 111 -14.15 15.07 2.81
CA GLU A 111 -14.22 16.10 1.76
C GLU A 111 -15.17 17.23 2.16
N ALA A 112 -16.36 16.88 2.68
CA ALA A 112 -17.33 17.87 3.16
C ALA A 112 -16.85 18.70 4.37
N GLU A 113 -16.10 18.10 5.30
CA GLU A 113 -15.48 18.84 6.43
C GLU A 113 -14.37 19.80 5.97
N THR A 114 -13.61 19.41 4.95
CA THR A 114 -12.53 20.24 4.40
C THR A 114 -13.11 21.49 3.73
N GLU A 115 -14.18 21.33 2.93
CA GLU A 115 -14.91 22.45 2.30
C GLU A 115 -15.54 23.42 3.31
N MET A 116 -15.96 22.93 4.48
CA MET A 116 -16.58 23.74 5.53
C MET A 116 -15.56 24.51 6.39
N SER A 117 -14.28 24.10 6.35
CA SER A 117 -13.18 24.76 7.06
C SER A 117 -12.51 25.90 6.27
N GLU A 118 -12.65 25.92 4.94
CA GLU A 118 -12.17 27.02 4.09
C GLU A 118 -13.15 28.19 3.99
N VAL A 119 -14.40 28.02 4.47
CA VAL A 119 -15.42 29.08 4.53
C VAL A 119 -15.49 29.67 5.93
N LEU A 120 -14.40 30.28 6.39
CA LEU A 120 -14.45 31.28 7.47
C LEU A 120 -13.34 32.32 7.31
N PRO A 121 -13.57 33.37 6.49
CA PRO A 121 -13.06 34.69 6.74
C PRO A 121 -14.17 35.56 7.35
N CYS A 122 -14.05 35.85 8.65
CA CYS A 122 -14.51 37.10 9.25
C CYS A 122 -13.31 37.75 9.93
#